data_AF-A0A3C1G7U8-F1
#
_entry.id   AF-A0A3C1G7U8-F1
#
_cell.length_a   1.000
_cell.length_b   1.000
_cell.length_c   1.000
_cell.angle_alpha   90.00
_cell.angle_beta   90.00
_cell.angle_gamma   90.00
#
_symmetry.space_group_name_H-M   'P 1'
#
loop_
_entity.id
_entity.type
_entity.pdbx_description
1 polymer ?
#
loop_
_entity_poly.entity_id
_entity_poly.type
_entity_poly.pdbx_seq_one_letter_code
_entity_poly.pdbx_strand_id
1 'polypeptide(L)' 'MDDHPPVGNLFHAAIVRSPHAHARILGYDLEAARALPGVVGVITGADVARHSKPFSVGVTAPVHYYCAATDKARFVG' A
#
# COMPACT_ATOMS: atom_id res chain seq x y z
N MET A 1 -3.39 -16.97 12.25
CA MET A 1 -4.15 -17.21 13.49
C MET A 1 -5.15 -16.07 13.57
N ASP A 2 -6.34 -16.29 13.02
CA ASP A 2 -7.45 -15.31 12.89
C ASP A 2 -8.59 -15.63 13.87
N ASP A 3 -8.47 -16.72 14.63
CA ASP A 3 -9.50 -17.20 15.57
C ASP A 3 -9.54 -16.42 16.89
N HIS A 4 -8.85 -15.29 16.98
CA HIS A 4 -8.89 -14.44 18.17
C HIS A 4 -10.14 -13.54 18.11
N PRO A 5 -10.93 -13.42 19.19
CA PRO A 5 -12.04 -12.48 19.21
C PRO A 5 -11.58 -11.05 18.90
N PRO A 6 -12.35 -10.27 18.12
CA PRO A 6 -11.97 -8.93 17.74
C PRO A 6 -11.91 -8.00 18.96
N VAL A 7 -10.83 -7.22 19.05
CA VAL A 7 -10.67 -6.16 20.05
C VAL A 7 -11.36 -4.87 19.58
N GLY A 8 -11.65 -3.95 20.52
CA GLY A 8 -12.22 -2.65 20.16
C GLY A 8 -11.34 -1.86 19.19
N ASN A 9 -11.96 -1.08 18.30
CA ASN A 9 -11.30 -0.26 17.26
C ASN A 9 -10.42 -1.06 16.29
N LEU A 10 -10.74 -2.34 16.06
CA LEU A 10 -10.12 -3.16 15.03
C LEU A 10 -10.75 -2.88 13.65
N PHE A 11 -9.90 -2.79 12.63
CA PHE A 11 -10.31 -2.60 11.24
C PHE A 11 -9.65 -3.66 10.35
N HIS A 12 -10.29 -3.93 9.22
CA HIS A 12 -9.74 -4.77 8.16
C HIS A 12 -9.07 -3.90 7.09
N ALA A 13 -7.99 -4.42 6.50
CA ALA A 13 -7.31 -3.79 5.37
C ALA A 13 -7.36 -4.72 4.15
N ALA A 14 -7.59 -4.14 2.97
CA ALA A 14 -7.50 -4.82 1.69
C ALA A 14 -6.39 -4.18 0.86
N ILE A 15 -5.57 -5.02 0.21
CA ILE A 15 -4.45 -4.55 -0.62
C ILE A 15 -4.90 -4.55 -2.08
N VAL A 16 -4.92 -3.35 -2.69
CA VAL A 16 -5.11 -3.20 -4.13
C VAL A 16 -3.78 -3.42 -4.83
N ARG A 17 -3.81 -4.31 -5.82
CA ARG A 17 -2.63 -4.93 -6.43
C ARG A 17 -2.47 -4.47 -7.86
N SER A 18 -1.22 -4.40 -8.35
CA SER A 18 -0.97 -3.84 -9.68
C SER A 18 -1.49 -4.79 -10.76
N PRO A 19 -2.29 -4.33 -11.73
CA PRO A 19 -2.64 -5.15 -12.88
C PRO A 19 -1.52 -5.19 -13.93
N HIS A 20 -0.47 -4.38 -13.76
CA HIS A 20 0.62 -4.23 -14.72
C HIS A 20 1.93 -4.78 -14.18
N ALA A 21 2.63 -5.56 -15.00
CA ALA A 21 3.92 -6.13 -14.65
C ALA A 21 4.99 -5.07 -14.42
N HIS A 22 4.95 -3.97 -15.18
CA HIS A 22 5.89 -2.88 -15.02
C HIS A 22 5.26 -1.58 -15.53
N ALA A 23 4.93 -0.65 -14.63
CA ALA A 23 4.25 0.60 -14.99
C ALA A 23 4.56 1.71 -13.99
N ARG A 24 4.63 2.96 -14.46
CA ARG A 24 4.72 4.14 -13.61
C ARG A 24 3.33 4.49 -13.07
N ILE A 25 3.26 4.84 -11.80
CA ILE A 25 2.04 5.33 -11.16
C ILE A 25 1.93 6.82 -11.44
N LEU A 26 0.90 7.23 -12.17
CA LEU A 26 0.64 8.65 -12.48
C LEU A 26 -0.32 9.29 -11.48
N GLY A 27 -1.15 8.48 -10.83
CA GLY A 27 -2.14 8.92 -9.87
C GLY A 27 -3.07 7.79 -9.47
N TYR A 28 -4.03 8.11 -8.60
CA TYR A 28 -5.07 7.20 -8.15
C TYR A 28 -6.41 7.94 -8.19
N ASP A 29 -7.47 7.23 -8.58
CA ASP A 29 -8.84 7.66 -8.29
C ASP A 29 -9.29 6.92 -7.03
N LEU A 30 -9.54 7.67 -5.96
CA LEU A 30 -9.87 7.13 -4.64
C LEU A 30 -11.31 7.44 -4.23
N GLU A 31 -12.06 8.18 -5.04
CA GLU A 31 -13.38 8.70 -4.67
C GLU A 31 -14.36 7.55 -4.41
N ALA A 32 -14.41 6.59 -5.32
CA ALA A 32 -15.29 5.43 -5.18
C ALA A 32 -14.98 4.62 -3.90
N ALA A 33 -13.69 4.41 -3.59
CA ALA A 33 -13.28 3.67 -2.40
C ALA A 33 -13.66 4.41 -1.11
N ARG A 34 -13.46 5.73 -1.06
CA ARG A 34 -13.79 6.57 0.10
C ARG A 34 -15.29 6.71 0.34
N ALA A 35 -16.10 6.60 -0.72
CA ALA A 35 -17.55 6.70 -0.63
C ALA A 35 -18.21 5.42 -0.09
N LEU A 36 -17.49 4.29 -0.02
CA LEU A 36 -18.07 3.04 0.46
C LEU A 36 -18.36 3.08 1.97
N PRO A 37 -19.56 2.66 2.41
CA PRO A 37 -19.87 2.55 3.83
C PRO A 37 -18.88 1.65 4.57
N GLY A 38 -18.39 2.12 5.72
CA GLY A 38 -17.44 1.37 6.58
C GLY A 38 -15.98 1.55 6.21
N VAL A 39 -15.65 2.20 5.07
CA VAL A 39 -14.26 2.58 4.78
C VAL A 39 -13.86 3.75 5.67
N VAL A 40 -12.82 3.55 6.48
CA VAL A 40 -12.30 4.58 7.39
C VAL A 40 -11.06 5.30 6.85
N GLY A 41 -10.48 4.83 5.74
CA GLY A 41 -9.33 5.45 5.13
C GLY A 41 -8.79 4.68 3.93
N VAL A 42 -7.93 5.36 3.16
CA VAL A 42 -7.17 4.78 2.05
C VAL A 42 -5.71 5.21 2.21
N ILE A 43 -4.79 4.27 2.11
CA ILE A 43 -3.34 4.50 2.25
C ILE A 43 -2.70 4.35 0.86
N THR A 44 -1.96 5.38 0.43
CA THR A 44 -1.25 5.41 -0.85
C THR A 44 0.24 5.19 -0.68
N GLY A 45 0.96 5.03 -1.79
CA GLY A 45 2.43 5.02 -1.77
C GLY A 45 3.05 6.29 -1.18
N ALA A 46 2.39 7.45 -1.35
CA ALA A 46 2.85 8.71 -0.76
C ALA A 46 2.75 8.69 0.78
N ASP A 47 1.68 8.10 1.31
CA ASP A 47 1.50 7.94 2.76
C ASP A 47 2.55 6.99 3.34
N VAL A 48 2.85 5.89 2.64
CA VAL A 48 3.92 4.95 3.03
C VAL A 48 5.27 5.66 3.06
N ALA A 49 5.62 6.41 2.02
CA ALA A 49 6.89 7.13 1.95
C ALA A 49 7.03 8.20 3.05
N ARG A 50 5.92 8.81 3.47
CA ARG A 50 5.90 9.81 4.55
C ARG A 50 6.04 9.20 5.94
N HIS A 51 5.39 8.06 6.19
CA HIS A 51 5.25 7.51 7.55
C HIS A 51 6.17 6.33 7.85
N SER A 52 6.91 5.82 6.86
CA SER A 52 7.83 4.69 7.03
C SER A 52 9.20 4.96 6.43
N LYS A 53 10.20 4.20 6.89
CA LYS A 53 11.54 4.18 6.29
C LYS A 53 11.61 3.02 5.28
N PRO A 54 12.37 3.16 4.18
CA PRO A 54 12.67 2.03 3.32
C PRO A 54 13.32 0.90 4.11
N PHE A 55 13.06 -0.35 3.70
CA PHE A 55 13.75 -1.51 4.22
C PHE A 55 15.22 -1.50 3.81
N SER A 56 16.09 -1.95 4.72
CA SER A 56 17.49 -2.22 4.39
C SER A 56 17.57 -3.37 3.39
N VAL A 57 18.33 -3.15 2.32
CA VAL A 57 18.57 -4.16 1.28
C VAL A 57 20.07 -4.44 1.19
N GLY A 58 20.43 -5.71 0.94
CA GLY A 58 21.82 -6.17 0.84
C GLY A 58 22.49 -5.84 -0.50
N VAL A 59 22.20 -4.68 -1.08
CA VAL A 59 22.76 -4.24 -2.37
C VAL A 59 23.34 -2.84 -2.25
N THR A 60 24.37 -2.54 -3.03
CA THR A 60 25.05 -1.24 -3.03
C THR A 60 24.30 -0.16 -3.80
N ALA A 61 23.34 -0.54 -4.65
CA ALA A 61 22.52 0.41 -5.38
C ALA A 61 21.60 1.21 -4.42
N PRO A 62 21.37 2.51 -4.67
CA PRO A 62 20.54 3.36 -3.82
C PRO A 62 19.04 3.08 -4.07
N VAL A 63 18.57 1.92 -3.59
CA VAL A 63 17.19 1.47 -3.79
C VAL A 63 16.36 1.82 -2.56
N HIS A 64 15.31 2.63 -2.76
CA HIS A 64 14.31 2.88 -1.72
C HIS A 64 13.22 1.79 -1.79
N TYR A 65 13.40 0.72 -1.03
CA TYR A 65 12.47 -0.41 -1.00
C TYR A 65 11.42 -0.23 0.10
N TYR A 66 10.20 0.12 -0.30
CA TYR A 66 9.05 0.31 0.61
C TYR A 66 8.11 -0.90 0.60
N CYS A 67 7.23 -1.00 1.60
CA CYS A 67 6.19 -2.03 1.66
C CYS A 67 5.09 -1.89 0.59
N ALA A 68 4.98 -0.73 -0.05
CA ALA A 68 4.07 -0.47 -1.17
C ALA A 68 4.78 0.28 -2.29
N ALA A 69 4.25 0.19 -3.51
CA ALA A 69 4.77 0.94 -4.64
C ALA A 69 4.51 2.45 -4.46
N THR A 70 5.57 3.27 -4.62
CA THR A 70 5.51 4.72 -4.43
C THR A 70 5.52 5.49 -5.75
N ASP A 71 6.32 5.04 -6.73
CA ASP A 71 6.49 5.67 -8.05
C ASP A 71 6.16 4.72 -9.21
N LYS A 72 6.43 3.42 -9.03
CA LYS A 72 6.42 2.42 -10.08
C LYS A 72 6.06 1.05 -9.53
N ALA A 73 5.11 0.38 -10.18
CA ALA A 73 4.88 -1.04 -10.02
C ALA A 73 5.91 -1.82 -10.85
N ARG A 74 6.56 -2.81 -10.23
CA ARG A 74 7.60 -3.65 -10.87
C ARG A 74 7.16 -5.11 -11.08
N PHE A 75 5.98 -5.47 -10.58
CA PHE A 75 5.39 -6.80 -10.72
C PHE A 75 3.86 -6.69 -10.83
N VAL A 76 3.22 -7.74 -11.39
CA VAL A 76 1.77 -7.92 -11.29
C VAL A 76 1.44 -8.49 -9.92
N GLY A 77 0.33 -8.01 -9.36
CA GLY A 77 -0.26 -8.54 -8.15
C GLY A 77 0.13 -7.77 -6.91
#